data_AF-A0ABD5DGX2-F1
#
_entry.id   AF-A0ABD5DGX2-F1
#
_cell.length_a   1.000
_cell.length_b   1.000
_cell.length_c   1.000
_cell.angle_alpha   90.00
_cell.angle_beta   90.00
_cell.angle_gamma   90.00
#
_symmetry.space_group_name_H-M   'P 1'
#
loop_
_entity.id
_entity.type
_entity.pdbx_description
1 polymer ?
#
loop_
_entity_poly.entity_id
_entity_poly.type
_entity_poly.pdbx_seq_one_letter_code
_entity_poly.pdbx_strand_id
1 'polypeptide(L)' 'IVLRGSEGMTFSTLPPGEPQTDWLAEKDIAFLAEGQQEKTVILNEGDFVVFYPGEVHKPLCAVGAPAKVRKAVVKMLMV' A
#
# COMPACT_ATOMS: atom_id res chain seq x y z
N ILE A 1 0.39 -3.56 -9.06
CA ILE A 1 0.27 -3.36 -10.51
C ILE A 1 -1.15 -2.93 -10.83
N VAL A 2 -1.34 -1.76 -11.42
CA VAL A 2 -2.68 -1.31 -11.85
C VAL A 2 -2.97 -1.87 -13.24
N LEU A 3 -4.07 -2.62 -13.36
CA LEU A 3 -4.50 -3.29 -14.59
C LEU A 3 -5.60 -2.52 -15.34
N ARG A 4 -6.29 -1.59 -14.66
CA ARG A 4 -7.26 -0.66 -15.24
C ARG A 4 -7.58 0.46 -14.26
N GLY A 5 -7.67 1.69 -14.75
CA GLY A 5 -7.99 2.88 -13.94
C GLY A 5 -6.76 3.46 -13.24
N SER A 6 -6.97 4.22 -12.16
CA SER A 6 -5.91 4.84 -11.36
C SER A 6 -6.18 4.67 -9.87
N GLU A 7 -5.11 4.58 -9.07
CA GLU A 7 -5.19 4.65 -7.61
C GLU A 7 -4.15 5.63 -7.06
N GLY A 8 -4.49 6.28 -5.95
CA GLY A 8 -3.49 6.86 -5.06
C GLY A 8 -2.89 5.75 -4.20
N MET A 9 -1.57 5.72 -4.13
CA MET A 9 -0.81 4.89 -3.21
C MET A 9 -0.12 5.81 -2.22
N THR A 10 -0.66 5.89 -1.01
CA THR A 10 -0.03 6.65 0.07
C THR A 10 0.95 5.76 0.81
N PHE A 11 2.13 6.26 1.15
CA PHE A 11 3.20 5.50 1.80
C PHE A 11 4.06 6.41 2.67
N SER A 12 4.86 5.82 3.55
CA SER A 12 5.94 6.52 4.24
C SER A 12 7.24 5.74 4.08
N THR A 13 8.35 6.47 4.03
CA THR A 13 9.71 5.90 4.02
C THR A 13 10.31 5.86 5.42
N LEU A 14 9.55 6.25 6.45
CA LEU A 14 9.95 6.11 7.85
C LEU A 14 9.64 4.69 8.36
N PRO A 15 10.32 4.24 9.43
CA PRO A 15 10.00 2.98 10.09
C PRO A 15 8.52 2.90 10.51
N PRO A 16 7.93 1.69 10.53
CA PRO A 16 6.56 1.52 11.02
C PRO A 16 6.45 1.93 12.50
N GLY A 17 5.35 2.58 12.84
CA GLY A 17 4.98 2.81 14.24
C GLY A 17 4.43 1.54 14.91
N GLU A 18 3.91 1.67 16.13
CA GLU A 18 3.26 0.54 16.79
C GLU A 18 1.96 0.14 16.07
N PRO A 19 1.75 -1.15 15.78
CA PRO A 19 0.53 -1.63 15.16
C PRO A 19 -0.65 -1.55 16.14
N GLN A 20 -1.79 -1.07 15.65
CA GLN A 20 -3.06 -1.15 16.37
C GLN A 20 -3.67 -2.56 16.28
N THR A 21 -3.38 -3.27 15.20
CA THR A 21 -3.72 -4.68 15.01
C THR A 21 -2.51 -5.40 14.43
N ASP A 22 -2.02 -6.43 15.11
CA ASP A 22 -0.89 -7.24 14.66
C ASP A 22 -1.35 -8.68 14.38
N TRP A 23 -1.31 -9.07 13.10
CA TRP A 23 -1.58 -10.43 12.62
C TRP A 23 -0.42 -10.93 11.73
N LEU A 24 0.81 -10.47 11.98
CA LEU A 24 1.95 -10.81 11.14
C LEU A 24 2.21 -12.32 11.13
N ALA A 25 2.08 -12.99 12.27
CA ALA A 25 2.37 -14.42 12.40
C ALA A 25 1.41 -15.31 11.59
N GLU A 26 0.11 -14.98 11.53
CA GLU A 26 -0.88 -15.84 10.87
C GLU A 26 -1.28 -15.35 9.47
N LYS A 27 -1.16 -14.05 9.20
CA LYS A 27 -1.77 -13.42 8.01
C LYS A 27 -0.84 -12.52 7.20
N ASP A 28 0.43 -12.36 7.60
CA ASP A 28 1.38 -11.47 6.91
C ASP A 28 0.82 -10.03 6.78
N ILE A 29 0.18 -9.53 7.84
CA ILE A 29 -0.39 -8.18 7.86
C ILE A 29 -0.48 -7.59 9.27
N ALA A 30 -0.21 -6.29 9.36
CA ALA A 30 -0.52 -5.47 10.53
C ALA A 30 -1.19 -4.16 10.07
N PHE A 31 -2.02 -3.59 10.92
CA PHE A 31 -2.68 -2.30 10.69
C PHE A 31 -2.17 -1.29 11.71
N LEU A 32 -1.77 -0.12 11.21
CA LEU A 32 -1.22 0.97 11.99
C LEU A 32 -2.17 2.16 11.96
N ALA A 33 -1.98 3.09 12.90
CA ALA A 33 -2.54 4.43 12.79
C ALA A 33 -1.97 5.16 11.55
N GLU A 34 -2.48 6.37 11.28
CA GLU A 34 -1.96 7.23 10.21
C GLU A 34 -0.44 7.43 10.34
N GLY A 35 0.27 7.32 9.22
CA GLY A 35 1.72 7.39 9.19
C GLY A 35 2.24 8.81 9.36
N GLN A 36 3.50 8.93 9.78
CA GLN A 36 4.21 10.21 9.73
C GLN A 36 4.82 10.42 8.33
N GLN A 37 4.85 11.68 7.88
CA GLN A 37 5.44 12.09 6.59
C GLN A 37 4.91 11.28 5.40
N GLU A 38 3.61 11.02 5.39
CA GLU A 38 2.96 10.34 4.28
C GLU A 38 3.16 11.09 2.96
N LYS A 39 3.49 10.34 1.91
CA LYS A 39 3.57 10.80 0.53
C LYS A 39 2.59 9.97 -0.29
N THR A 40 2.05 10.56 -1.35
CA THR A 40 1.17 9.86 -2.28
C THR A 40 1.75 9.87 -3.67
N VAL A 41 1.83 8.69 -4.29
CA VAL A 41 2.06 8.55 -5.73
C VAL A 41 0.75 8.15 -6.40
N ILE A 42 0.49 8.71 -7.58
CA ILE A 42 -0.63 8.28 -8.42
C ILE A 42 -0.11 7.18 -9.34
N LEU A 43 -0.72 5.99 -9.26
CA LEU A 43 -0.44 4.86 -10.14
C LEU A 43 -1.54 4.78 -11.19
N ASN A 44 -1.17 4.87 -12.46
CA ASN A 44 -2.06 4.70 -13.61
C ASN A 44 -1.96 3.28 -14.16
N GLU A 45 -2.81 2.95 -15.13
CA GLU A 45 -2.78 1.66 -15.82
C GLU A 45 -1.37 1.33 -16.37
N GLY A 46 -0.85 0.16 -16.00
CA GLY A 46 0.51 -0.29 -16.32
C GLY A 46 1.54 0.00 -15.20
N ASP A 47 1.28 0.96 -14.33
CA ASP A 47 2.21 1.29 -13.24
C ASP A 47 2.20 0.22 -12.15
N PHE A 48 3.35 0.09 -11.48
CA PHE A 48 3.50 -0.76 -10.32
C PHE A 48 4.45 -0.13 -9.29
N VAL A 49 4.30 -0.59 -8.06
CA VAL A 49 5.16 -0.29 -6.93
C VAL A 49 5.46 -1.59 -6.22
N VAL A 50 6.65 -1.67 -5.62
CA VAL A 50 7.11 -2.79 -4.80
C VAL A 50 7.25 -2.27 -3.37
N PHE A 51 6.71 -3.03 -2.41
CA PHE A 51 6.90 -2.79 -0.98
C PHE A 51 7.59 -4.00 -0.36
N TYR A 52 8.70 -3.75 0.33
CA TYR A 52 9.41 -4.72 1.14
C TYR A 52 8.72 -4.94 2.50
N PRO A 53 9.03 -6.03 3.21
CA PRO A 53 8.52 -6.24 4.57
C PRO A 53 8.82 -5.03 5.47
N GLY A 54 7.79 -4.54 6.15
CA GLY A 54 7.86 -3.38 7.04
C GLY A 54 7.64 -2.01 6.37
N GLU A 55 7.61 -1.92 5.04
CA GLU A 55 7.30 -0.65 4.36
C GLU A 55 5.80 -0.35 4.42
N VAL A 56 5.45 0.74 5.09
CA VAL A 56 4.06 1.13 5.34
C VAL A 56 3.43 1.76 4.11
N HIS A 57 2.23 1.28 3.76
CA HIS A 57 1.50 1.74 2.60
C HIS A 57 -0.02 1.61 2.75
N LYS A 58 -0.74 2.50 2.08
CA LYS A 58 -2.20 2.68 2.11
C LYS A 58 -2.71 2.72 0.66
N PRO A 59 -3.08 1.54 0.10
CA PRO A 59 -3.57 1.43 -1.28
C PRO A 59 -5.01 1.97 -1.42
N LEU A 60 -5.52 2.02 -2.65
CA LEU A 60 -6.91 2.40 -2.97
C LEU A 60 -7.32 3.82 -2.54
N CYS A 61 -6.36 4.74 -2.36
CA CYS A 61 -6.70 6.14 -2.12
C CYS A 61 -7.32 6.75 -3.39
N ALA A 62 -8.33 7.61 -3.23
CA ALA A 62 -9.01 8.23 -4.36
C ALA A 62 -8.11 9.25 -5.07
N VAL A 63 -8.15 9.27 -6.41
CA VAL A 63 -7.51 10.31 -7.23
C VAL A 63 -8.60 11.28 -7.68
N GLY A 64 -8.75 12.39 -6.94
CA GLY A 64 -9.84 13.36 -7.12
C GLY A 64 -11.18 12.87 -6.56
N ALA A 65 -11.75 11.81 -7.14
CA ALA A 65 -13.01 11.20 -6.69
C ALA A 65 -12.92 9.66 -6.65
N PRO A 66 -13.74 8.98 -5.82
CA PRO A 66 -13.79 7.52 -5.82
C PRO A 66 -14.15 6.95 -7.19
N ALA A 67 -13.38 5.97 -7.66
CA ALA A 67 -13.58 5.32 -8.94
C ALA A 67 -13.25 3.82 -8.86
N LYS A 68 -13.74 3.05 -9.84
CA LYS A 68 -13.38 1.62 -9.94
C LYS A 68 -11.96 1.47 -10.48
N VAL A 69 -11.15 0.67 -9.80
CA VAL A 69 -9.81 0.26 -10.22
C VAL A 69 -9.75 -1.27 -10.29
N ARG A 70 -8.97 -1.81 -11.23
CA ARG A 70 -8.61 -3.23 -11.27
C ARG A 70 -7.10 -3.34 -11.10
N LYS A 71 -6.63 -4.20 -10.19
CA LYS A 71 -5.20 -4.35 -9.90
C LYS A 71 -4.82 -5.80 -9.60
N ALA A 72 -3.52 -6.07 -9.69
CA ALA A 72 -2.89 -7.26 -9.17
C ALA A 72 -1.89 -6.89 -8.05
N VAL A 73 -1.91 -7.68 -6.98
CA VAL A 73 -0.90 -7.66 -5.91
C VAL A 73 -0.18 -9.00 -5.96
N VAL A 74 1.11 -8.97 -6.25
CA VAL A 74 1.95 -10.18 -6.30
C VAL A 74 2.65 -10.30 -4.97
N LYS A 75 2.49 -11.45 -4.30
CA LYS A 75 3.16 -11.77 -3.04
C LYS A 75 4.39 -12.60 -3.35
N MET A 76 5.56 -12.14 -2.91
CA MET A 76 6.83 -12.84 -3.09
C MET A 76 7.39 -13.21 -1.72
N LEU A 77 7.84 -14.46 -1.57
CA LEU A 77 8.53 -14.90 -0.37
C LEU A 77 9.97 -14.35 -0.39
N MET A 78 10.34 -13.62 0.66
CA MET A 78 11.72 -13.18 0.89
C MET A 78 12.42 -14.23 1.74
N VAL A 79 13.59 -14.69 1.29
CA VAL A 79 14.44 -15.68 1.98
C VAL A 79 15.78 -15.08 2.36
#